data_AF-A0A834YMU4-F1
#
_entry.id   AF-A0A834YMU4-F1
#
_cell.length_a   1.000
_cell.length_b   1.000
_cell.length_c   1.000
_cell.angle_alpha   90.00
_cell.angle_beta   90.00
_cell.angle_gamma   90.00
#
_symmetry.space_group_name_H-M   'P 1'
#
loop_
_entity.id
_entity.type
_entity.pdbx_description
1 polymer ?
#
loop_
_entity_poly.entity_id
_entity_poly.type
_entity_poly.pdbx_seq_one_letter_code
_entity_poly.pdbx_strand_id
1 'polypeptide(L)'
;MPQSIPPPGNDTKDEHQSLVFDASVLRHQSNIPIQFVWPDKEKPCPVARELLVPLIDLEGFLSGDPIASLEASRLVSEACQKHGFFLVVNHGVNPRLIANAHDFMDFFFDLPLSEKQSAQRKLGEHCGYASSFTGRFSSKLP
;
A
#
# COMPACT_ATOMS: atom_id res chain seq x y z
N MET A 1 -17.79 56.78 29.83
CA MET A 1 -16.97 56.37 28.68
C MET A 1 -16.95 54.84 28.66
N PRO A 2 -17.40 54.18 27.59
CA PRO A 2 -17.49 52.73 27.53
C PRO A 2 -16.09 52.10 27.39
N GLN A 3 -15.86 51.00 28.11
CA GLN A 3 -14.64 50.19 28.05
C GLN A 3 -14.64 49.39 26.74
N SER A 4 -13.57 49.52 25.96
CA SER A 4 -13.34 48.79 24.72
C SER A 4 -12.97 47.33 25.00
N ILE A 5 -13.75 46.41 24.46
CA ILE A 5 -13.49 44.97 24.47
C ILE A 5 -12.30 44.69 23.52
N PRO A 6 -11.26 43.95 23.94
CA PRO A 6 -10.16 43.57 23.04
C PRO A 6 -10.65 42.54 22.00
N PRO A 7 -10.09 42.53 20.77
CA PRO A 7 -10.50 41.58 19.75
C PRO A 7 -10.13 40.15 20.19
N PRO A 8 -10.98 39.15 19.90
CA PRO A 8 -10.62 37.76 20.15
C PRO A 8 -9.39 37.43 19.31
N GLY A 9 -8.39 36.86 19.98
CA GLY A 9 -7.16 36.39 19.34
C GLY A 9 -7.49 35.43 18.21
N ASN A 10 -6.71 35.50 17.14
CA ASN A 10 -6.72 34.50 16.08
C ASN A 10 -6.43 33.14 16.71
N ASP A 11 -7.49 32.39 16.98
CA ASP A 11 -7.43 30.94 17.08
C ASP A 11 -6.80 30.46 15.77
N THR A 12 -5.56 29.99 15.85
CA THR A 12 -4.97 29.10 14.84
C THR A 12 -5.86 27.89 14.73
N LYS A 13 -6.87 27.98 13.86
CA LYS A 13 -7.53 26.82 13.29
C LYS A 13 -6.47 26.11 12.45
N ASP A 14 -5.79 25.15 13.07
CA ASP A 14 -5.32 23.97 12.35
C ASP A 14 -6.59 23.30 11.81
N GLU A 15 -7.08 23.82 10.70
CA GLU A 15 -8.05 23.11 9.89
C GLU A 15 -7.34 21.84 9.46
N HIS A 16 -7.82 20.72 9.97
CA HIS A 16 -7.60 19.39 9.43
C HIS A 16 -8.09 19.39 7.96
N GLN A 17 -7.34 20.03 7.07
CA GLN A 17 -7.55 19.90 5.63
C GLN A 17 -7.30 18.44 5.33
N SER A 18 -8.38 17.76 4.94
CA SER A 18 -8.30 16.41 4.38
C SER A 18 -7.26 16.44 3.28
N LEU A 19 -6.11 15.80 3.51
CA LEU A 19 -5.05 15.73 2.51
C LEU A 19 -5.56 14.85 1.38
N VAL A 20 -5.93 15.51 0.29
CA VAL A 20 -6.20 14.83 -0.96
C VAL A 20 -4.85 14.58 -1.61
N PHE A 21 -4.45 13.30 -1.69
CA PHE A 21 -3.25 12.92 -2.43
C PHE A 21 -3.50 13.01 -3.93
N ASP A 22 -2.92 14.02 -4.56
CA ASP A 22 -2.83 14.13 -6.01
C ASP A 22 -1.38 14.01 -6.45
N ALA A 23 -1.03 12.86 -7.06
CA ALA A 23 0.32 12.60 -7.53
C ALA A 23 0.81 13.62 -8.57
N SER A 24 -0.11 14.19 -9.38
CA SER A 24 0.23 15.18 -10.40
C SER A 24 0.71 16.50 -9.79
N VAL A 25 0.22 16.84 -8.61
CA VAL A 25 0.61 18.03 -7.85
C VAL A 25 1.82 17.74 -6.96
N LEU A 26 1.75 16.66 -6.17
CA LEU A 26 2.74 16.35 -5.14
C LEU A 26 4.13 16.03 -5.70
N ARG A 27 4.22 15.44 -6.90
CA ARG A 27 5.51 15.15 -7.55
C ARG A 27 6.35 16.40 -7.87
N HIS A 28 5.72 17.58 -7.91
CA HIS A 28 6.38 18.86 -8.19
C HIS A 28 6.71 19.65 -6.91
N GLN A 29 6.31 19.16 -5.73
CA GLN A 29 6.63 19.80 -4.46
C GLN A 29 8.05 19.48 -4.02
N SER A 30 8.75 20.48 -3.49
CA SER A 30 10.14 20.32 -3.00
C SER A 30 10.24 19.63 -1.64
N ASN A 31 9.14 19.57 -0.88
CA ASN A 31 9.09 18.97 0.45
C ASN A 31 7.99 17.91 0.49
N ILE A 32 8.28 16.80 1.18
CA ILE A 32 7.29 15.75 1.44
C ILE A 32 6.37 16.24 2.57
N PRO A 33 5.04 16.18 2.45
CA PRO A 33 4.13 16.56 3.53
C PRO A 33 4.40 15.71 4.78
N ILE A 34 4.36 16.34 5.96
CA ILE A 34 4.75 15.71 7.23
C ILE A 34 3.96 14.43 7.54
N GLN A 35 2.76 14.30 7.00
CA GLN A 35 1.88 13.14 7.20
C GLN A 35 2.41 11.88 6.49
N PHE A 36 3.28 12.02 5.49
CA PHE A 36 3.99 10.93 4.82
C PHE A 36 5.36 10.62 5.44
N VAL A 37 5.80 11.37 6.45
CA VAL A 37 7.08 11.18 7.13
C VAL A 37 6.86 10.33 8.38
N TRP A 38 7.49 9.15 8.45
CA TRP A 38 7.44 8.34 9.66
C TRP A 38 8.14 9.03 10.85
N PRO A 39 7.58 8.95 12.07
CA PRO A 39 8.25 9.39 13.28
C PRO A 39 9.59 8.68 13.48
N ASP A 40 10.60 9.37 14.03
CA ASP A 40 11.96 8.82 14.20
C ASP A 40 12.01 7.46 14.90
N LYS A 41 11.16 7.28 15.92
CA LYS A 41 11.04 6.05 16.71
C LYS A 41 10.47 4.84 15.94
N GLU A 42 9.90 5.07 14.75
CA GLU A 42 9.27 4.04 13.90
C GLU A 42 10.01 3.85 12.58
N LYS A 43 11.01 4.69 12.31
CA LYS A 43 11.86 4.50 11.14
C LYS A 43 12.50 3.11 11.21
N PRO A 44 12.53 2.37 10.08
CA PRO A 44 13.11 1.04 10.05
C PRO A 44 14.58 1.09 10.47
N CYS A 45 15.03 0.03 11.14
CA CYS A 45 16.44 -0.13 11.51
C CYS A 45 17.32 -0.06 10.26
N PRO A 46 18.36 0.78 10.21
CA PRO A 46 19.28 0.86 9.07
C PRO A 46 20.01 -0.46 8.79
N VAL A 47 20.09 -1.35 9.79
CA VAL A 47 20.72 -2.66 9.71
C VAL A 47 19.62 -3.72 9.71
N ALA A 48 18.92 -3.84 8.58
CA ALA A 48 17.95 -4.91 8.36
C ALA A 48 18.69 -6.21 7.99
N ARG A 49 18.26 -7.33 8.56
CA ARG A 49 18.76 -8.64 8.16
C ARG A 49 18.07 -9.06 6.87
N GLU A 50 18.83 -9.60 5.93
CA GLU A 50 18.25 -10.19 4.72
C GLU A 50 17.42 -11.41 5.09
N LEU A 51 16.19 -11.46 4.57
CA LEU A 51 15.33 -12.63 4.67
C LEU A 51 15.60 -13.51 3.45
N LEU A 52 16.08 -14.73 3.68
CA LEU A 52 16.16 -15.73 2.62
C LEU A 52 14.74 -16.22 2.31
N VAL A 53 14.20 -15.77 1.17
CA VAL A 53 12.85 -16.13 0.73
C VAL A 53 12.96 -17.32 -0.26
N PRO A 54 12.37 -18.49 0.05
CA PRO A 54 12.43 -19.64 -0.84
C PRO A 54 11.58 -19.40 -2.08
N LEU A 55 12.05 -19.94 -3.20
CA LEU A 55 11.34 -20.02 -4.47
C LEU A 55 10.69 -21.40 -4.59
N ILE A 56 9.37 -21.46 -4.64
CA ILE A 56 8.61 -22.71 -4.77
C ILE A 56 8.21 -22.89 -6.22
N ASP A 57 8.73 -23.95 -6.82
CA ASP A 57 8.36 -24.38 -8.17
C ASP A 57 7.12 -25.28 -8.11
N LEU A 58 6.06 -24.91 -8.83
CA LEU A 58 4.83 -25.69 -8.91
C LEU A 58 4.70 -26.54 -10.19
N GLU A 59 5.68 -26.54 -11.10
CA GLU A 59 5.59 -27.32 -12.35
C GLU A 59 5.40 -28.81 -12.07
N GLY A 60 6.21 -29.38 -11.19
CA GLY A 60 6.11 -30.79 -10.80
C GLY A 60 4.79 -31.11 -10.08
N PHE A 61 4.29 -30.16 -9.27
CA PHE A 61 2.97 -30.30 -8.63
C PHE A 61 1.84 -30.34 -9.67
N LEU A 62 1.86 -29.42 -10.65
CA LEU A 62 0.83 -29.33 -11.68
C LEU A 62 0.87 -30.48 -12.70
N SER A 63 2.03 -31.10 -12.89
CA SER A 63 2.21 -32.28 -13.75
C SER A 63 1.93 -33.61 -13.05
N GLY A 64 1.66 -33.59 -11.73
CA GLY A 64 1.34 -34.78 -10.96
C GLY A 64 2.56 -35.59 -10.49
N ASP A 65 3.76 -35.00 -10.48
CA ASP A 65 4.96 -35.62 -9.90
C ASP A 65 4.85 -35.64 -8.36
N PRO A 66 4.76 -36.83 -7.73
CA PRO A 66 4.62 -36.94 -6.28
C PRO A 66 5.85 -36.44 -5.51
N ILE A 67 7.06 -36.54 -6.08
CA ILE A 67 8.30 -36.12 -5.43
C ILE A 67 8.40 -34.60 -5.42
N ALA A 68 8.16 -33.96 -6.57
CA ALA A 68 8.15 -32.50 -6.66
C ALA A 68 7.01 -31.89 -5.81
N SER A 69 5.83 -32.53 -5.79
CA SER A 69 4.70 -32.11 -4.94
C SER A 69 5.04 -32.15 -3.45
N LEU A 70 5.74 -33.20 -3.01
CA LEU A 70 6.19 -33.34 -1.63
C LEU A 70 7.22 -32.25 -1.27
N GLU A 71 8.17 -31.99 -2.15
CA GLU A 71 9.19 -30.95 -1.93
C GLU A 71 8.59 -29.54 -1.88
N ALA A 72 7.70 -29.20 -2.81
CA ALA A 72 6.99 -27.92 -2.79
C ALA A 72 6.19 -27.74 -1.48
N SER A 73 5.48 -28.78 -1.03
CA SER A 73 4.73 -28.76 0.24
C SER A 73 5.65 -28.59 1.46
N ARG A 74 6.83 -29.24 1.45
CA ARG A 74 7.85 -29.12 2.50
C ARG A 74 8.37 -27.69 2.59
N LEU A 75 8.72 -27.09 1.45
CA LEU A 75 9.22 -25.71 1.37
C LEU A 75 8.17 -24.68 1.81
N VAL A 76 6.90 -24.85 1.40
CA VAL A 76 5.79 -24.02 1.88
C VAL A 76 5.67 -24.10 3.40
N SER A 77 5.65 -25.31 3.96
CA SER A 77 5.53 -25.54 5.40
C SER A 77 6.69 -24.89 6.18
N GLU A 78 7.91 -25.05 5.69
CA GLU A 78 9.10 -24.46 6.29
C GLU A 78 9.06 -22.92 6.27
N ALA A 79 8.72 -22.33 5.13
CA ALA A 79 8.59 -20.88 4.98
C ALA A 79 7.52 -20.32 5.92
N CYS A 80 6.35 -20.97 5.98
CA CYS A 80 5.25 -20.60 6.86
C CYS A 80 5.63 -20.65 8.34
N GLN A 81 6.37 -21.68 8.76
CA GLN A 81 6.81 -21.83 10.16
C GLN A 81 7.91 -20.85 10.55
N LYS A 82 8.80 -20.49 9.62
CA LYS A 82 9.94 -19.60 9.92
C LYS A 82 9.58 -18.11 9.84
N HIS A 83 8.89 -17.69 8.79
CA HIS A 83 8.68 -16.25 8.51
C HIS A 83 7.37 -15.93 7.78
N GLY A 84 6.61 -16.90 7.29
CA GLY A 84 5.30 -16.67 6.66
C GLY A 84 5.33 -16.13 5.23
N PHE A 85 6.46 -16.20 4.53
CA PHE A 85 6.62 -15.57 3.21
C PHE A 85 7.41 -16.45 2.23
N PHE A 86 7.01 -16.50 0.96
CA PHE A 86 7.71 -17.26 -0.09
C PHE A 86 7.34 -16.72 -1.48
N LEU A 87 8.15 -17.05 -2.49
CA LEU A 87 7.85 -16.75 -3.89
C LEU A 87 7.42 -18.04 -4.59
N VAL A 88 6.58 -17.91 -5.62
CA VAL A 88 6.08 -19.05 -6.41
C VAL A 88 6.40 -18.84 -7.88
N VAL A 89 6.92 -19.87 -8.54
CA VAL A 89 7.19 -19.91 -9.97
C VAL A 89 6.49 -21.11 -10.62
N ASN A 90 6.36 -21.07 -11.94
CA ASN A 90 5.65 -22.08 -12.73
C ASN A 90 4.24 -22.40 -12.19
N HIS A 91 3.57 -21.38 -11.62
CA HIS A 91 2.27 -21.49 -10.98
C HIS A 91 1.09 -21.76 -11.93
N GLY A 92 1.34 -21.91 -13.24
CA GLY A 92 0.30 -22.17 -14.25
C GLY A 92 -0.57 -20.97 -14.63
N VAL A 93 -0.53 -19.86 -13.88
CA VAL A 93 -1.19 -18.60 -14.29
C VAL A 93 -0.63 -18.11 -15.63
N ASN A 94 -1.52 -17.82 -16.58
CA ASN A 94 -1.16 -17.39 -17.91
C ASN A 94 -0.39 -16.05 -17.87
N PRO A 95 0.82 -15.95 -18.47
CA PRO A 95 1.60 -14.71 -18.50
C PRO A 95 0.85 -13.52 -19.11
N ARG A 96 -0.05 -13.75 -20.09
CA ARG A 96 -0.88 -12.69 -20.67
C ARG A 96 -1.89 -12.14 -19.67
N LEU A 97 -2.41 -12.96 -18.76
CA LEU A 97 -3.33 -12.47 -17.72
C LEU A 97 -2.59 -11.55 -16.76
N ILE A 98 -1.37 -11.90 -16.38
CA ILE A 98 -0.51 -11.08 -15.51
C ILE A 98 -0.17 -9.76 -16.21
N ALA A 99 0.27 -9.80 -17.48
CA ALA A 99 0.56 -8.62 -18.26
C ALA A 99 -0.66 -7.68 -18.36
N ASN A 100 -1.82 -8.21 -18.75
CA ASN A 100 -3.05 -7.42 -18.83
C ASN A 100 -3.44 -6.80 -17.48
N ALA A 101 -3.24 -7.53 -16.37
CA ALA A 101 -3.50 -6.98 -15.04
C ALA A 101 -2.61 -5.76 -14.73
N HIS A 102 -1.33 -5.83 -15.09
CA HIS A 102 -0.43 -4.68 -15.01
C HIS A 102 -0.87 -3.53 -15.92
N ASP A 103 -1.19 -3.81 -17.17
CA ASP A 103 -1.64 -2.80 -18.13
C ASP A 103 -2.91 -2.07 -17.65
N PHE A 104 -3.88 -2.79 -17.08
CA PHE A 104 -5.09 -2.20 -16.53
C PHE A 104 -4.86 -1.43 -15.23
N MET A 105 -3.92 -1.87 -14.38
CA MET A 105 -3.51 -1.11 -13.20
C MET A 105 -2.88 0.21 -13.61
N ASP A 106 -1.92 0.19 -14.54
CA ASP A 106 -1.25 1.38 -15.05
C ASP A 106 -2.26 2.33 -15.69
N PHE A 107 -3.12 1.81 -16.59
CA PHE A 107 -4.19 2.59 -17.21
C PHE A 107 -5.08 3.29 -16.17
N PHE A 108 -5.54 2.58 -15.13
CA PHE A 108 -6.40 3.18 -14.11
C PHE A 108 -5.67 4.24 -13.28
N PHE A 109 -4.42 3.97 -12.86
CA PHE A 109 -3.68 4.89 -12.00
C PHE A 109 -3.15 6.12 -12.74
N ASP A 110 -3.01 6.05 -14.07
CA ASP A 110 -2.69 7.18 -14.94
C ASP A 110 -3.89 8.13 -15.18
N LEU A 111 -5.12 7.71 -14.90
CA LEU A 111 -6.29 8.59 -15.00
C LEU A 111 -6.17 9.81 -14.06
N PRO A 112 -6.77 10.97 -14.43
CA PRO A 112 -6.90 12.11 -13.56
C PRO A 112 -7.52 11.73 -12.20
N LEU A 113 -7.11 12.42 -11.14
CA LEU A 113 -7.59 12.11 -9.79
C LEU A 113 -9.13 12.14 -9.69
N SER A 114 -9.79 13.08 -10.35
CA SER A 114 -11.26 13.19 -10.36
C SER A 114 -11.93 11.95 -10.93
N GLU A 115 -11.34 11.31 -11.95
CA GLU A 115 -11.87 10.09 -12.55
C GLU A 115 -11.66 8.90 -11.61
N LYS A 116 -10.49 8.78 -10.98
CA LYS A 116 -10.24 7.75 -9.95
C LYS A 116 -11.18 7.90 -8.74
N GLN A 117 -11.49 9.14 -8.35
CA GLN A 117 -12.43 9.44 -7.28
C GLN A 117 -13.89 9.10 -7.61
N SER A 118 -14.26 8.93 -8.89
CA SER A 118 -15.58 8.38 -9.23
C SER A 118 -15.79 6.96 -8.69
N ALA A 119 -14.69 6.22 -8.48
CA ALA A 119 -14.67 4.90 -7.85
C ALA A 119 -14.34 4.95 -6.35
N GLN A 120 -14.45 6.11 -5.68
CA GLN A 120 -14.07 6.27 -4.27
C GLN A 120 -14.82 5.29 -3.37
N ARG A 121 -14.06 4.53 -2.57
CA ARG A 121 -14.59 3.61 -1.56
C ARG A 121 -15.34 4.39 -0.48
N LYS A 122 -16.62 4.06 -0.24
CA LYS A 122 -17.44 4.65 0.81
C LYS A 122 -17.30 3.92 2.14
N LEU A 123 -17.76 4.55 3.21
CA LEU A 123 -17.79 3.93 4.53
C LEU A 123 -18.62 2.65 4.51
N GLY A 124 -18.03 1.54 4.97
CA GLY A 124 -18.68 0.22 4.98
C GLY A 124 -18.48 -0.60 3.70
N GLU A 125 -17.92 -0.02 2.62
CA GLU A 125 -17.59 -0.77 1.40
C GLU A 125 -16.22 -1.45 1.51
N HIS A 126 -16.07 -2.59 0.85
CA HIS A 126 -14.83 -3.38 0.84
C HIS A 126 -13.93 -3.10 -0.38
N CYS A 127 -14.45 -2.44 -1.42
CA CYS A 127 -13.76 -2.16 -2.67
C CYS A 127 -13.93 -0.69 -3.10
N GLY A 128 -13.09 -0.24 -4.02
CA GLY A 128 -13.06 1.13 -4.53
C GLY A 128 -11.70 1.82 -4.31
N TYR A 129 -11.53 2.97 -4.95
CA TYR A 129 -10.36 3.82 -4.83
C TYR A 129 -10.25 4.41 -3.43
N ALA A 130 -9.07 4.29 -2.83
CA ALA A 130 -8.76 4.85 -1.53
C ALA A 130 -7.35 5.45 -1.56
N SER A 131 -7.21 6.64 -1.00
CA SER A 131 -5.93 7.30 -0.83
C SER A 131 -5.25 6.88 0.49
N SER A 132 -4.01 7.31 0.68
CA SER A 132 -3.13 6.97 1.81
C SER A 132 -3.79 7.22 3.18
N PHE A 133 -4.49 8.35 3.36
CA PHE A 133 -5.14 8.70 4.64
C PHE A 133 -6.62 8.34 4.66
N THR A 134 -6.96 7.07 4.47
CA THR A 134 -8.35 6.59 4.53
C THR A 134 -8.58 5.60 5.67
N GLY A 135 -9.77 5.65 6.27
CA GLY A 135 -10.17 4.72 7.33
C GLY A 135 -9.22 4.76 8.54
N ARG A 136 -8.64 3.59 8.87
CA ARG A 136 -7.76 3.43 10.06
C ARG A 136 -6.44 4.22 10.00
N PHE A 137 -6.09 4.77 8.84
CA PHE A 137 -4.84 5.50 8.62
C PHE A 137 -5.05 7.00 8.43
N SER A 138 -6.14 7.56 8.97
CA SER A 138 -6.52 8.97 8.78
C SER A 138 -5.52 9.99 9.33
N SER A 139 -4.71 9.62 10.32
CA SER A 139 -3.71 10.49 10.95
C SER A 139 -2.27 10.03 10.77
N LYS A 140 -2.06 8.79 10.30
CA LYS A 140 -0.75 8.15 10.23
C LYS A 140 -0.76 6.93 9.32
N LEU A 141 0.22 6.82 8.43
CA LEU A 141 0.45 5.63 7.60
C LEU A 141 1.12 4.52 8.43
N PRO A 142 0.82 3.23 8.14
CA PRO A 142 1.49 2.11 8.79
C PRO A 142 2.99 2.16 8.55
#